data_AF-A0A1H1SS27-F1
#
_entry.id   AF-A0A1H1SS27-F1
#
_cell.length_a   1.000
_cell.length_b   1.000
_cell.length_c   1.000
_cell.angle_alpha   90.00
_cell.angle_beta   90.00
_cell.angle_gamma   90.00
#
_symmetry.space_group_name_H-M   'P 1'
#
loop_
_entity.id
_entity.type
_entity.pdbx_description
1 polymer ?
#
loop_
_entity_poly.entity_id
_entity_poly.type
_entity_poly.pdbx_seq_one_letter_code
_entity_poly.pdbx_strand_id
1 'polypeptide(L)'
;MKGRWILAGVFLLPALGAGYMTFLMWRAGDSGRWLFGVFTLFFLALAAMPLLPKPKPKPVTFTGTRFVPHWFMMLAVLAVAAIIGAAIIGAIFRH
;
A
#
# COMPACT_ATOMS: atom_id res chain seq x y z
N MET A 1 -6.60 -13.07 -13.84
CA MET A 1 -5.17 -13.13 -13.45
C MET A 1 -4.41 -11.82 -13.68
N LYS A 2 -4.76 -11.00 -14.70
CA LYS A 2 -4.10 -9.71 -14.98
C LYS A 2 -4.05 -8.72 -13.80
N GLY A 3 -5.14 -8.59 -13.03
CA GLY A 3 -5.18 -7.65 -11.89
C GLY A 3 -4.15 -7.92 -10.78
N ARG A 4 -3.72 -9.17 -10.56
CA ARG A 4 -2.69 -9.50 -9.56
C ARG A 4 -1.32 -8.91 -9.92
N TRP A 5 -1.00 -8.91 -11.20
CA TRP A 5 0.26 -8.37 -11.73
C TRP A 5 0.25 -6.84 -11.80
N ILE A 6 -0.92 -6.24 -12.07
CA ILE A 6 -1.10 -4.78 -11.98
C ILE A 6 -0.88 -4.32 -10.52
N LEU A 7 -1.47 -5.01 -9.55
CA LEU A 7 -1.28 -4.71 -8.13
C LEU A 7 0.19 -4.88 -7.70
N ALA A 8 0.86 -5.94 -8.16
CA ALA A 8 2.29 -6.14 -7.93
C ALA A 8 3.12 -4.98 -8.48
N GLY A 9 2.86 -4.56 -9.72
CA GLY A 9 3.56 -3.43 -10.36
C GLY A 9 3.35 -2.11 -9.61
N VAL A 10 2.13 -1.85 -9.12
CA VAL A 10 1.81 -0.65 -8.32
C VAL A 10 2.60 -0.62 -7.01
N PHE A 11 2.82 -1.76 -6.35
CA PHE A 11 3.64 -1.82 -5.13
C PHE A 11 5.14 -1.91 -5.40
N LEU A 12 5.55 -2.37 -6.57
CA LEU A 12 6.96 -2.44 -6.97
C LEU A 12 7.57 -1.05 -7.18
N LEU A 13 6.81 -0.10 -7.74
CA LEU A 13 7.23 1.28 -7.93
C LEU A 13 7.66 1.98 -6.61
N PRO A 14 6.84 2.02 -5.55
CA PRO A 14 7.24 2.59 -4.27
C PRO A 14 8.31 1.75 -3.57
N ALA A 15 8.37 0.42 -3.76
CA ALA A 15 9.47 -0.40 -3.24
C ALA A 15 10.82 0.02 -3.83
N LEU A 16 10.87 0.23 -5.15
CA LEU A 16 12.08 0.72 -5.84
C LEU A 16 12.45 2.14 -5.41
N GLY A 17 11.46 3.04 -5.30
CA GLY A 17 11.68 4.41 -4.83
C GLY A 17 12.21 4.47 -3.40
N ALA A 18 11.60 3.71 -2.49
CA ALA A 18 12.07 3.60 -1.11
C ALA A 18 13.46 2.94 -1.04
N GLY A 19 13.72 1.91 -1.84
CA GLY A 19 15.00 1.21 -1.87
C GLY A 19 16.14 2.12 -2.34
N TYR A 20 15.86 2.92 -3.37
CA TYR A 20 16.79 3.93 -3.86
C TYR A 20 17.10 4.99 -2.79
N MET A 21 16.08 5.51 -2.10
CA MET A 21 16.27 6.47 -1.01
C MET A 21 17.03 5.88 0.17
N THR A 22 16.79 4.61 0.50
CA THR A 22 17.54 3.87 1.51
C THR A 22 19.03 3.82 1.18
N PHE A 23 19.36 3.52 -0.07
CA PHE A 23 20.74 3.46 -0.54
C PHE A 23 21.43 4.82 -0.52
N LEU A 24 20.74 5.88 -0.94
CA LEU A 24 21.26 7.24 -0.88
C LEU A 24 21.50 7.67 0.58
N MET A 25 20.54 7.44 1.47
CA MET A 25 20.68 7.78 2.89
C MET A 25 21.75 6.94 3.60
N TRP A 26 21.94 5.69 3.17
CA TRP A 26 23.05 4.87 3.64
C TRP A 26 24.40 5.50 3.30
N ARG A 27 24.57 5.99 2.07
CA ARG A 27 25.80 6.71 1.65
C ARG A 27 25.97 8.05 2.35
N ALA A 28 24.88 8.73 2.65
CA ALA A 28 24.90 10.01 3.37
C ALA A 28 25.12 9.85 4.89
N GLY A 29 25.11 8.62 5.43
CA GLY A 29 25.21 8.38 6.87
C GLY A 29 23.98 8.84 7.65
N ASP A 30 22.86 9.06 6.97
CA ASP A 30 21.68 9.68 7.54
C ASP A 30 20.77 8.67 8.24
N SER A 31 20.09 9.13 9.29
CA SER A 31 19.21 8.31 10.14
C SER A 31 17.98 7.79 9.40
N GLY A 32 17.53 8.52 8.37
CA GLY A 32 16.38 8.15 7.55
C GLY A 32 16.55 6.85 6.75
N ARG A 33 17.76 6.30 6.66
CA ARG A 33 18.03 4.99 6.05
C ARG A 33 17.14 3.88 6.63
N TRP A 34 16.83 3.92 7.92
CA TRP A 34 15.99 2.92 8.57
C TRP A 34 14.52 3.07 8.17
N LEU A 35 14.02 4.30 8.08
CA LEU A 35 12.65 4.59 7.66
C LEU A 35 12.41 4.09 6.24
N PHE A 36 13.25 4.51 5.30
CA PHE A 36 13.12 4.08 3.91
C PHE A 36 13.42 2.60 3.75
N GLY A 37 14.32 2.02 4.55
CA GLY A 37 14.61 0.58 4.52
C GLY A 37 13.39 -0.26 4.92
N VAL A 38 12.69 0.14 6.00
CA VAL A 38 11.45 -0.51 6.43
C VAL A 38 10.35 -0.36 5.36
N PHE A 39 10.18 0.83 4.77
CA PHE A 39 9.23 1.02 3.68
C PHE A 39 9.56 0.16 2.45
N THR A 40 10.84 0.04 2.09
CA THR A 40 11.30 -0.81 0.98
C THR A 40 10.86 -2.25 1.20
N LEU A 41 11.17 -2.81 2.37
CA LEU A 41 10.81 -4.18 2.72
C LEU A 41 9.29 -4.37 2.77
N PHE A 42 8.56 -3.40 3.31
CA PHE A 42 7.10 -3.43 3.38
C PHE A 42 6.45 -3.49 2.00
N PHE A 43 6.83 -2.58 1.09
CA PHE A 43 6.27 -2.57 -0.26
C PHE A 43 6.72 -3.77 -1.10
N LEU A 44 7.95 -4.25 -0.89
CA LEU A 44 8.44 -5.48 -1.54
C LEU A 44 7.62 -6.71 -1.09
N ALA A 45 7.29 -6.80 0.21
CA ALA A 45 6.44 -7.86 0.74
C ALA A 45 5.02 -7.81 0.16
N LEU A 46 4.45 -6.61 0.02
CA LEU A 46 3.15 -6.43 -0.66
C LEU A 46 3.21 -6.78 -2.15
N ALA A 47 4.29 -6.43 -2.84
CA ALA A 47 4.50 -6.80 -4.23
C ALA A 47 4.68 -8.32 -4.42
N ALA A 48 5.17 -9.03 -3.39
CA ALA A 48 5.35 -10.48 -3.39
C ALA A 48 4.07 -11.26 -3.01
N MET A 49 3.07 -10.64 -2.38
CA MET A 49 1.78 -11.28 -2.06
C MET A 49 1.13 -12.04 -3.25
N PRO A 50 1.09 -11.51 -4.48
CA PRO A 50 0.51 -12.24 -5.61
C PRO A 50 1.32 -13.47 -6.05
N LEU A 51 2.57 -13.63 -5.61
CA LEU A 51 3.40 -14.81 -5.85
C LEU A 51 3.11 -15.93 -4.83
N LEU A 52 2.52 -15.61 -3.68
CA LEU A 52 2.20 -16.61 -2.66
C LEU A 52 1.08 -17.55 -3.13
N PRO A 53 1.19 -18.86 -2.82
CA PRO A 53 0.14 -19.82 -3.08
C PRO A 53 -1.11 -19.44 -2.31
N LYS A 54 -2.27 -19.44 -2.98
CA LYS A 54 -3.53 -19.10 -2.31
C LYS A 54 -3.83 -20.15 -1.25
N PRO A 55 -4.12 -19.76 0.00
CA PRO A 55 -4.62 -20.71 0.99
C PRO A 55 -5.92 -21.33 0.46
N LYS A 56 -6.04 -22.67 0.52
CA LYS A 56 -7.27 -23.38 0.17
C LYS A 56 -8.41 -22.81 1.03
N PRO A 57 -9.57 -22.47 0.45
CA PRO A 57 -10.69 -21.98 1.26
C PRO A 57 -11.09 -23.06 2.25
N LYS A 58 -11.00 -22.75 3.55
CA LYS A 58 -11.66 -23.55 4.59
C LYS A 58 -13.17 -23.41 4.38
N PRO A 59 -13.97 -24.47 4.55
CA PRO A 59 -15.42 -24.38 4.44
C PRO A 59 -15.94 -23.31 5.41
N VAL A 60 -16.71 -22.38 4.87
CA VAL A 60 -17.20 -21.20 5.58
C VAL A 60 -18.33 -21.64 6.50
N THR A 61 -18.07 -21.76 7.79
CA THR A 61 -19.14 -21.74 8.80
C THR A 61 -19.64 -20.30 8.91
N PHE A 62 -20.72 -20.01 8.19
CA PHE A 62 -21.41 -18.72 8.28
C PHE A 62 -22.01 -18.56 9.69
N THR A 63 -21.28 -17.88 10.56
CA THR A 63 -21.85 -17.18 11.70
C THR A 63 -21.72 -15.69 11.40
N GLY A 64 -22.87 -15.06 11.14
CA GLY A 64 -22.95 -13.71 10.58
C GLY A 64 -22.38 -12.62 11.48
N THR A 65 -22.13 -11.46 10.87
CA THR A 65 -22.59 -10.12 11.28
C THR A 65 -21.62 -9.04 10.76
N ARG A 66 -21.99 -8.40 9.63
CA ARG A 66 -22.11 -6.94 9.54
C ARG A 66 -22.65 -6.60 8.16
N PHE A 67 -23.96 -6.42 8.05
CA PHE A 67 -24.53 -5.72 6.91
C PHE A 67 -24.18 -4.23 7.05
N VAL A 68 -22.95 -3.87 6.73
CA VAL A 68 -22.64 -2.48 6.40
C VAL A 68 -23.19 -2.27 5.00
N PRO A 69 -24.18 -1.40 4.81
CA PRO A 69 -24.73 -1.14 3.49
C PRO A 69 -23.63 -0.72 2.52
N HIS A 70 -23.66 -1.23 1.28
CA HIS A 70 -22.60 -0.97 0.30
C HIS A 70 -22.35 0.53 0.06
N TRP A 71 -23.39 1.37 0.17
CA TRP A 71 -23.30 2.82 0.05
C TRP A 71 -22.45 3.46 1.15
N PHE A 72 -22.46 2.91 2.38
CA PHE A 72 -21.66 3.42 3.49
C PHE A 72 -20.17 3.17 3.24
N MET A 73 -19.83 1.99 2.71
CA MET A 73 -18.46 1.68 2.30
C MET A 73 -18.00 2.59 1.15
N MET A 74 -18.89 2.87 0.18
CA MET A 74 -18.60 3.77 -0.93
C MET A 74 -18.33 5.21 -0.45
N LEU A 75 -19.14 5.72 0.49
CA LEU A 75 -18.93 7.04 1.10
C LEU A 75 -17.61 7.11 1.87
N ALA A 76 -17.27 6.08 2.65
CA ALA A 76 -16.01 6.04 3.38
C ALA A 76 -14.80 6.08 2.43
N VAL A 77 -14.86 5.33 1.33
CA VAL A 77 -13.79 5.34 0.30
C VAL A 77 -13.67 6.72 -0.36
N LEU A 78 -14.80 7.34 -0.72
CA LEU A 78 -14.80 8.69 -1.31
C LEU A 78 -14.24 9.74 -0.34
N ALA A 79 -14.61 9.68 0.93
CA ALA A 79 -14.09 10.59 1.96
C ALA A 79 -12.57 10.45 2.14
N VAL A 80 -12.07 9.22 2.22
CA VAL A 80 -10.62 8.95 2.33
C VAL A 80 -9.88 9.44 1.08
N ALA A 81 -10.41 9.18 -0.12
CA ALA A 81 -9.81 9.64 -1.36
C ALA A 81 -9.75 11.18 -1.43
N ALA A 82 -10.81 11.88 -1.00
CA ALA A 82 -10.84 13.34 -0.96
C ALA A 82 -9.81 13.91 0.03
N ILE A 83 -9.65 13.30 1.21
CA ILE A 83 -8.65 13.72 2.21
C ILE A 83 -7.24 13.57 1.66
N ILE A 84 -6.94 12.43 1.02
CA ILE A 84 -5.63 12.18 0.40
C ILE A 84 -5.38 13.19 -0.72
N GLY A 85 -6.37 13.45 -1.59
CA GLY A 85 -6.26 14.44 -2.65
C GLY A 85 -5.98 15.85 -2.10
N ALA A 86 -6.71 16.26 -1.07
CA ALA A 86 -6.51 17.55 -0.41
C ALA A 86 -5.13 17.65 0.26
N ALA A 87 -4.62 16.57 0.86
CA ALA A 87 -3.28 16.54 1.45
C ALA A 87 -2.19 16.68 0.38
N ILE A 88 -2.32 16.01 -0.77
CA ILE A 88 -1.38 16.12 -1.89
C ILE A 88 -1.39 17.55 -2.46
N ILE A 89 -2.57 18.08 -2.74
CA ILE A 89 -2.73 19.46 -3.24
C ILE A 89 -2.14 20.45 -2.22
N GLY A 90 -2.50 20.32 -0.94
CA GLY A 90 -1.97 21.17 0.12
C GLY A 90 -0.46 21.09 0.26
N ALA A 91 0.16 19.93 0.04
CA ALA A 91 1.61 19.78 0.03
C ALA A 91 2.26 20.46 -1.18
N ILE A 92 1.63 20.43 -2.35
CA ILE A 92 2.14 21.08 -3.58
C ILE A 92 2.03 22.60 -3.50
N PHE A 93 0.93 23.14 -2.96
CA PHE A 93 0.67 24.59 -2.92
C PHE A 93 1.17 25.31 -1.66
N ARG A 94 1.67 24.57 -0.64
CA ARG A 94 2.33 25.16 0.54
C ARG A 94 3.86 25.26 0.42
N HIS A 95 4.43 24.78 -0.68
CA HIS A 95 5.80 25.11 -1.09
C HIS A 95 5.81 26.41 -1.90
#